data_AF-A0A060C0L0-F1
#
_entry.id   AF-A0A060C0L0-F1
#
_cell.length_a   1.000
_cell.length_b   1.000
_cell.length_c   1.000
_cell.angle_alpha   90.00
_cell.angle_beta   90.00
_cell.angle_gamma   90.00
#
_symmetry.space_group_name_H-M   'P 1'
#
loop_
_entity.id
_entity.type
_entity.pdbx_description
1 polymer ?
#
loop_
_entity_poly.entity_id
_entity_poly.type
_entity_poly.pdbx_seq_one_letter_code
_entity_poly.pdbx_strand_id
1 'polypeptide(L)'
;MHANTQIPKVIGFERIAELDGNKEWHEAAKFFWETVVDHRSISIGGNSVREHFHPANDFSSMFESEQGPETCNTYNMLRLTKMLYETSAATSYMDYY
;
A
#
# COMPACT_ATOMS: atom_id res chain seq x y z
N MET A 1 -6.98 -9.20 7.70
CA MET A 1 -7.35 -7.77 7.88
C MET A 1 -7.90 -7.26 6.55
N HIS A 2 -9.00 -6.52 6.54
CA HIS A 2 -9.52 -5.93 5.30
C HIS A 2 -8.53 -4.87 4.81
N ALA A 3 -8.06 -5.01 3.56
CA ALA A 3 -6.95 -4.24 2.99
C ALA A 3 -7.33 -2.76 2.80
N ASN A 4 -8.40 -2.50 2.03
CA ASN A 4 -8.87 -1.15 1.76
C ASN A 4 -9.31 -0.35 3.00
N THR A 5 -9.62 -1.02 4.12
CA THR A 5 -9.89 -0.32 5.39
C THR A 5 -8.62 0.30 5.98
N GLN A 6 -7.43 -0.21 5.66
CA GLN A 6 -6.17 0.26 6.28
C GLN A 6 -5.48 1.33 5.45
N ILE A 7 -5.42 1.16 4.12
CA ILE A 7 -4.63 2.04 3.25
C ILE A 7 -5.05 3.52 3.44
N PRO A 8 -6.34 3.89 3.51
CA PRO A 8 -6.75 5.27 3.79
C PRO A 8 -6.35 5.81 5.16
N LYS A 9 -6.23 4.94 6.19
CA LYS A 9 -5.73 5.36 7.50
C LYS A 9 -4.25 5.73 7.42
N VAL A 10 -3.48 4.95 6.67
CA VAL A 10 -2.04 5.18 6.45
C VAL A 10 -1.78 6.42 5.60
N ILE A 11 -2.62 6.68 4.59
CA ILE A 11 -2.63 7.98 3.89
C ILE A 11 -2.85 9.12 4.89
N GLY A 12 -3.76 8.93 5.85
CA GLY A 12 -3.96 9.88 6.95
C GLY A 12 -2.71 10.06 7.81
N PHE A 13 -1.91 9.00 8.00
CA PHE A 13 -0.66 9.11 8.73
C PHE A 13 0.35 10.01 8.02
N GLU A 14 0.58 9.76 6.73
CA GLU A 14 1.47 10.59 5.92
C GLU A 14 0.98 12.04 5.86
N ARG A 15 -0.34 12.25 5.75
CA ARG A 15 -0.89 13.61 5.72
C ARG A 15 -0.61 14.41 6.99
N ILE A 16 -0.69 13.76 8.16
CA ILE A 16 -0.35 14.39 9.43
C ILE A 16 1.17 14.63 9.53
N ALA A 17 1.99 13.71 9.04
CA ALA A 17 3.43 13.87 8.97
C ALA A 17 3.84 15.09 8.11
N GLU A 18 3.21 15.29 6.95
CA GLU A 18 3.42 16.46 6.09
C GLU A 18 3.08 17.78 6.78
N LEU A 19 1.99 17.82 7.55
CA LEU A 19 1.49 19.05 8.18
C LEU A 19 2.30 19.44 9.41
N ASP A 20 2.66 18.48 10.26
CA ASP A 20 3.28 18.73 11.57
C ASP A 20 4.77 18.37 11.61
N GLY A 21 5.34 17.84 10.52
CA GLY A 21 6.72 17.34 10.45
C GLY A 21 6.96 16.07 11.27
N ASN A 22 5.91 15.28 11.54
CA ASN A 22 5.97 14.09 12.39
C ASN A 22 6.68 12.92 11.69
N LYS A 23 7.95 12.71 12.02
CA LYS A 23 8.79 11.67 11.41
C LYS A 23 8.31 10.25 11.70
N GLU A 24 7.77 9.97 12.88
CA GLU A 24 7.31 8.61 13.21
C GLU A 24 6.13 8.20 12.33
N TRP A 25 5.25 9.15 12.03
CA TRP A 25 4.08 8.91 11.18
C TRP A 25 4.47 8.74 9.71
N HIS A 26 5.49 9.48 9.24
CA HIS A 26 6.08 9.27 7.91
C HIS A 26 6.71 7.88 7.78
N GLU A 27 7.56 7.49 8.74
CA GLU A 27 8.22 6.18 8.72
C GLU A 27 7.20 5.03 8.81
N ALA A 28 6.11 5.19 9.57
CA ALA A 28 5.03 4.23 9.59
C ALA A 28 4.33 4.09 8.22
N ALA A 29 4.10 5.20 7.53
CA ALA A 29 3.48 5.21 6.21
C ALA A 29 4.38 4.56 5.15
N LYS A 30 5.67 4.91 5.17
CA LYS A 30 6.70 4.30 4.34
C LYS A 30 6.84 2.79 4.57
N PHE A 31 6.96 2.36 5.82
CA PHE A 31 7.06 0.94 6.17
C PHE A 31 5.85 0.14 5.67
N PHE A 32 4.64 0.70 5.84
CA PHE A 32 3.43 0.08 5.31
C PHE A 32 3.48 -0.06 3.79
N TRP A 33 3.89 0.99 3.08
CA TRP A 33 4.00 0.98 1.63
C TRP A 33 4.99 -0.09 1.15
N GLU A 34 6.22 -0.11 1.68
CA GLU A 34 7.26 -1.08 1.33
C GLU A 34 6.76 -2.51 1.56
N THR A 35 6.16 -2.76 2.73
CA THR A 35 5.63 -4.09 3.06
C THR A 35 4.52 -4.54 2.10
N VAL A 36 3.63 -3.63 1.69
CA VAL A 36 2.53 -3.99 0.78
C VAL A 36 3.04 -4.20 -0.64
N VAL A 37 3.92 -3.35 -1.13
CA VAL A 37 4.47 -3.44 -2.48
C VAL A 37 5.36 -4.68 -2.62
N ASP A 38 6.32 -4.87 -1.72
CA ASP A 38 7.35 -5.89 -1.87
C ASP A 38 6.91 -7.30 -1.46
N HIS A 39 5.89 -7.43 -0.60
CA HIS A 39 5.52 -8.71 -0.02
C HIS A 39 4.05 -9.11 -0.18
N ARG A 40 3.21 -8.22 -0.71
CA ARG A 40 1.76 -8.44 -0.74
C ARG A 40 1.10 -8.05 -2.06
N SER A 41 1.87 -7.56 -3.01
CA SER A 41 1.38 -7.17 -4.34
C SER A 41 1.80 -8.20 -5.38
N ILE A 42 1.00 -8.34 -6.43
CA ILE A 42 1.34 -9.16 -7.60
C ILE A 42 1.73 -8.27 -8.78
N SER A 43 2.09 -8.87 -9.92
CA SER A 43 2.69 -8.17 -11.08
C SER A 43 1.86 -7.00 -11.65
N ILE A 44 0.56 -6.95 -11.39
CA ILE A 44 -0.32 -5.84 -11.79
C ILE A 44 -0.35 -4.69 -10.76
N GLY A 45 0.48 -4.74 -9.72
CA GLY A 45 0.55 -3.75 -8.63
C GLY A 45 -0.56 -3.86 -7.57
N GLY A 46 -1.58 -4.71 -7.82
CA GLY A 46 -2.69 -4.94 -6.92
C GLY A 46 -2.40 -5.94 -5.80
N ASN A 47 -3.19 -5.86 -4.73
CA ASN A 47 -3.09 -6.72 -3.55
C ASN A 47 -4.48 -7.15 -3.03
N SER A 48 -4.45 -8.07 -2.05
CA SER A 48 -5.60 -8.71 -1.40
C SER A 48 -6.29 -9.81 -2.21
N VAL A 49 -6.98 -10.69 -1.48
CA VAL A 49 -7.91 -11.70 -2.01
C VAL A 49 -9.18 -11.60 -1.19
N ARG A 50 -10.35 -11.54 -1.84
CA ARG A 50 -11.64 -11.30 -1.17
C ARG A 50 -11.55 -10.11 -0.20
N GLU A 51 -10.95 -9.01 -0.65
CA GLU A 51 -10.77 -7.75 0.11
C GLU A 51 -9.80 -7.80 1.31
N HIS A 52 -9.17 -8.95 1.58
CA HIS A 52 -8.31 -9.14 2.76
C HIS A 52 -6.85 -9.37 2.40
N PHE A 53 -5.95 -8.84 3.23
CA PHE A 53 -4.55 -9.28 3.21
C PHE A 53 -4.46 -10.74 3.67
N HIS A 54 -4.02 -11.62 2.77
CA HIS A 54 -3.64 -13.01 3.05
C HIS A 54 -2.21 -13.06 3.66
N PRO A 55 -1.73 -14.20 4.17
CA PRO A 55 -0.34 -14.30 4.64
C PRO A 55 0.67 -13.96 3.54
N ALA A 56 1.72 -13.21 3.87
CA ALA A 56 2.72 -12.75 2.89
C ALA A 56 3.59 -13.88 2.32
N ASN A 57 3.54 -15.07 2.91
CA ASN A 57 4.25 -16.27 2.48
C ASN A 57 3.32 -17.34 1.86
N ASP A 58 2.03 -17.02 1.66
CA ASP A 58 1.07 -17.93 1.06
C ASP A 58 0.13 -17.16 0.10
N PHE A 59 0.39 -17.35 -1.20
CA PHE A 59 -0.38 -16.75 -2.30
C PHE A 59 -1.34 -17.76 -2.97
N SER A 60 -1.51 -18.97 -2.43
CA SER A 60 -2.41 -19.99 -3.02
C SER A 60 -3.79 -19.43 -3.37
N SER A 61 -4.40 -18.72 -2.40
CA SER A 61 -5.70 -18.08 -2.58
C SER A 61 -5.75 -17.01 -3.69
N MET A 62 -4.62 -16.38 -4.04
CA MET A 62 -4.54 -15.39 -5.12
C MET A 62 -4.66 -16.05 -6.50
N PHE A 63 -4.27 -17.33 -6.62
CA PHE A 63 -4.40 -18.10 -7.87
C PHE A 63 -5.73 -18.85 -7.96
N GLU A 64 -6.26 -19.30 -6.83
CA GLU A 64 -7.46 -20.16 -6.79
C GLU A 64 -8.77 -19.39 -6.76
N SER A 65 -8.77 -18.17 -6.21
CA SER A 65 -9.99 -17.37 -6.07
C SER A 65 -10.27 -16.53 -7.31
N GLU A 66 -11.54 -16.52 -7.74
CA GLU A 66 -12.07 -15.55 -8.71
C GLU A 66 -12.10 -14.10 -8.20
N GLN A 67 -11.96 -13.90 -6.88
CA GLN A 67 -11.98 -12.60 -6.21
C GLN A 67 -10.56 -12.16 -5.85
N GLY A 68 -9.78 -11.87 -6.88
CA GLY A 68 -8.40 -11.37 -6.78
C GLY A 68 -8.29 -9.92 -6.29
N PRO A 69 -7.25 -9.18 -6.73
CA PRO A 69 -6.99 -7.84 -6.22
C PRO A 69 -8.14 -6.85 -6.44
N GLU A 70 -8.56 -6.18 -5.38
CA GLU A 70 -9.59 -5.13 -5.41
C GLU A 70 -9.00 -3.80 -5.92
N THR A 71 -9.65 -3.19 -6.91
CA THR A 71 -9.21 -1.93 -7.55
C THR A 71 -9.03 -0.77 -6.56
N CYS A 72 -9.88 -0.67 -5.53
CA CYS A 72 -9.78 0.40 -4.54
C CYS A 72 -8.45 0.37 -3.77
N ASN A 73 -7.89 -0.82 -3.56
CA ASN A 73 -6.60 -0.97 -2.91
C ASN A 73 -5.52 -0.29 -3.72
N THR A 74 -5.44 -0.60 -5.02
CA THR A 74 -4.45 0.01 -5.93
C THR A 74 -4.66 1.52 -6.02
N TYR A 75 -5.91 1.99 -6.14
CA TYR A 75 -6.21 3.43 -6.13
C TYR A 75 -5.64 4.13 -4.88
N ASN A 76 -5.88 3.57 -3.69
CA ASN A 76 -5.37 4.16 -2.45
C ASN A 76 -3.85 3.97 -2.29
N MET A 77 -3.28 2.87 -2.78
CA MET A 77 -1.82 2.68 -2.81
C MET A 77 -1.16 3.75 -3.67
N LEU A 78 -1.66 4.03 -4.88
CA LEU A 78 -1.13 5.09 -5.75
C LEU A 78 -1.23 6.48 -5.10
N ARG A 79 -2.29 6.75 -4.35
CA ARG A 79 -2.40 8.00 -3.56
C ARG A 79 -1.31 8.10 -2.50
N LEU A 80 -1.04 7.02 -1.78
CA LEU A 80 0.05 6.97 -0.80
C LEU A 80 1.41 7.11 -1.48
N THR A 81 1.64 6.39 -2.58
CA THR A 81 2.87 6.47 -3.40
C THR A 81 3.17 7.90 -3.81
N LYS A 82 2.14 8.64 -4.27
CA LYS A 82 2.29 10.04 -4.66
C LYS A 82 2.79 10.91 -3.51
N MET A 83 2.21 10.77 -2.32
CA MET A 83 2.60 11.56 -1.14
C MET A 83 4.05 11.27 -0.72
N LEU A 84 4.42 9.98 -0.66
CA LEU A 84 5.78 9.57 -0.33
C LEU A 84 6.81 10.06 -1.37
N TYR A 85 6.44 10.08 -2.65
CA TYR A 85 7.28 10.65 -3.70
C TYR A 85 7.48 12.17 -3.55
N GLU A 86 6.40 12.92 -3.29
CA GLU A 86 6.47 14.38 -3.13
C GLU A 86 7.42 14.81 -2.01
N THR A 87 7.55 13.99 -0.95
CA THR A 87 8.46 14.25 0.17
C THR A 87 9.90 13.80 -0.08
N SER A 88 10.11 12.67 -0.76
CA SER A 88 11.43 12.03 -0.88
C SER A 88 12.12 12.18 -2.23
N ALA A 89 11.37 12.45 -3.30
CA ALA A 89 11.79 12.40 -4.70
C ALA A 89 12.45 11.07 -5.13
N ALA A 90 12.20 9.96 -4.41
CA ALA A 90 12.78 8.66 -4.74
C ALA A 90 12.10 8.03 -5.97
N THR A 91 12.88 7.65 -6.98
CA THR A 91 12.37 7.11 -8.25
C THR A 91 11.66 5.76 -8.09
N SER A 92 11.97 4.99 -7.04
CA SER A 92 11.32 3.71 -6.76
C SER A 92 9.81 3.83 -6.58
N TYR A 93 9.31 4.98 -6.11
CA TYR A 93 7.87 5.23 -6.03
C TYR A 93 7.23 5.35 -7.42
N MET A 94 7.95 5.90 -8.40
CA MET A 94 7.48 6.01 -9.78
C MET A 94 7.52 4.68 -10.53
N ASP A 95 8.42 3.77 -10.16
CA ASP A 95 8.46 2.42 -10.76
C ASP A 95 7.21 1.59 -10.39
N TYR A 96 6.60 1.87 -9.23
CA TYR A 96 5.35 1.24 -8.79
C TYR A 96 4.08 1.97 -9.29
N TYR A 97 4.17 3.28 -9.58
CA TYR A 97 3.02 4.12 -9.92
C TYR A 97 2.46 3.84 -11.32
#